data_AF-A0A8T5UFR7-F1
#
_entry.id   AF-A0A8T5UFR7-F1
#
_cell.length_a   1.000
_cell.length_b   1.000
_cell.length_c   1.000
_cell.angle_alpha   90.00
_cell.angle_beta   90.00
_cell.angle_gamma   90.00
#
_symmetry.space_group_name_H-M   'P 1'
#
loop_
_entity.id
_entity.type
_entity.pdbx_description
1 polymer ?
#
loop_
_entity_poly.entity_id
_entity_poly.type
_entity_poly.pdbx_seq_one_letter_code
_entity_poly.pdbx_strand_id
1 'polypeptide(L)'
;MAINLGANPFILILFIILEILLIIIPNLIASLVEKKSFKEELVEMGFSFLNYNIKRGLLLISQGILIGVFFYFIGGWIFIFFVDVVIKNVMGVVFVENAINSAISVEPMNPQLIELVIIIVLQVLIVGPCEEGFFRGFILKKIKHKSNYIFALIISSLCFTIYHVPPILVPISTIITFFGYYFTFGLLFGGLYRINKESLLPNMVAHSLFNILILIF
;
A
#
# COMPACT_ATOMS: atom_id res chain seq x y z
N MET A 1 -16.36 18.62 0.36
CA MET A 1 -15.89 18.50 1.76
C MET A 1 -14.94 17.33 1.80
N ALA A 2 -13.68 17.53 2.19
CA ALA A 2 -12.72 16.43 2.29
C ALA A 2 -13.07 15.51 3.46
N ILE A 3 -12.89 14.20 3.29
CA ILE A 3 -12.99 13.24 4.38
C ILE A 3 -11.71 13.35 5.19
N ASN A 4 -11.83 13.67 6.47
CA ASN A 4 -10.69 13.76 7.38
C ASN A 4 -10.74 12.64 8.42
N LEU A 5 -10.07 11.53 8.13
CA LEU A 5 -9.97 10.39 9.04
C LEU A 5 -8.98 10.67 10.18
N GLY A 6 -7.96 11.48 9.92
CA GLY A 6 -6.94 11.89 10.89
C GLY A 6 -7.40 12.84 11.99
N ALA A 7 -8.57 13.47 11.85
CA ALA A 7 -9.13 14.36 12.86
C ALA A 7 -9.51 13.64 14.17
N ASN A 8 -9.81 12.33 14.10
CA ASN A 8 -10.08 11.51 15.27
C ASN A 8 -9.19 10.25 15.25
N PRO A 9 -8.19 10.14 16.14
CA PRO A 9 -7.27 9.02 16.18
C PRO A 9 -7.97 7.65 16.31
N PHE A 10 -9.08 7.55 17.03
CA PHE A 10 -9.83 6.30 17.18
C PHE A 10 -10.54 5.88 15.90
N ILE A 11 -11.04 6.84 15.11
CA ILE A 11 -11.61 6.56 13.80
C ILE A 11 -10.51 6.06 12.87
N LEU A 12 -9.36 6.75 12.83
CA LEU A 12 -8.22 6.31 12.04
C LEU A 12 -7.76 4.90 12.42
N ILE A 13 -7.60 4.61 13.72
CA ILE A 13 -7.25 3.28 14.22
C ILE A 13 -8.27 2.23 13.80
N LEU A 14 -9.57 2.54 13.89
CA LEU A 14 -10.63 1.63 13.45
C LEU A 14 -10.49 1.30 11.95
N PHE A 15 -10.28 2.30 11.10
CA PHE A 15 -10.10 2.10 9.66
C PHE A 15 -8.85 1.28 9.33
N ILE A 16 -7.73 1.51 10.04
CA ILE A 16 -6.53 0.70 9.89
C ILE A 16 -6.82 -0.76 10.25
N ILE A 17 -7.51 -1.03 11.37
CA ILE A 17 -7.89 -2.39 11.76
C ILE A 17 -8.79 -3.06 10.70
N LEU A 18 -9.70 -2.30 10.08
CA LEU A 18 -10.57 -2.80 9.03
C LEU A 18 -9.81 -3.26 7.77
N GLU A 19 -8.55 -2.86 7.58
CA GLU A 19 -7.73 -3.37 6.47
C GLU A 19 -7.46 -4.88 6.56
N ILE A 20 -7.63 -5.51 7.73
CA ILE A 20 -7.62 -6.97 7.86
C ILE A 20 -8.61 -7.63 6.88
N LEU A 21 -9.69 -6.93 6.51
CA LEU A 21 -10.67 -7.39 5.53
C LEU A 21 -10.07 -7.58 4.12
N LEU A 22 -8.99 -6.86 3.77
CA LEU A 22 -8.24 -7.06 2.52
C LEU A 22 -7.58 -8.44 2.45
N ILE A 23 -7.38 -9.10 3.58
CA ILE A 23 -6.92 -10.49 3.64
C ILE A 23 -8.11 -11.43 3.81
N ILE A 24 -8.98 -11.19 4.80
CA ILE A 24 -10.03 -12.14 5.15
C ILE A 24 -11.01 -12.37 3.99
N ILE A 25 -11.57 -11.31 3.41
CA ILE A 25 -12.63 -11.42 2.40
C ILE A 25 -12.16 -12.17 1.13
N PRO A 26 -11.07 -11.74 0.46
CA PRO A 26 -10.66 -12.41 -0.78
C PRO A 26 -10.19 -13.85 -0.55
N ASN A 27 -9.55 -14.15 0.59
CA ASN A 27 -9.18 -15.53 0.91
C ASN A 27 -10.40 -16.42 1.18
N LEU A 28 -11.41 -15.92 1.88
CA LEU A 28 -12.66 -16.67 2.08
C LEU A 28 -13.32 -16.97 0.73
N ILE A 29 -13.46 -15.96 -0.14
CA ILE A 29 -14.05 -16.16 -1.47
C ILE A 29 -13.21 -17.14 -2.29
N ALA A 30 -11.89 -16.98 -2.34
CA ALA A 30 -11.00 -17.86 -3.09
C ALA A 30 -11.03 -19.30 -2.55
N SER A 31 -11.03 -19.50 -1.24
CA SER A 31 -11.11 -20.82 -0.62
C SER A 31 -12.38 -21.58 -1.02
N LEU A 32 -13.52 -20.86 -1.13
CA LEU A 32 -14.78 -21.42 -1.59
C LEU A 32 -14.76 -21.77 -3.08
N VAL A 33 -14.18 -20.89 -3.91
CA VAL A 33 -14.14 -21.05 -5.37
C VAL A 33 -13.14 -22.12 -5.80
N GLU A 34 -11.95 -22.13 -5.19
CA GLU A 34 -10.83 -23.02 -5.53
C GLU A 34 -10.85 -24.34 -4.75
N LYS A 35 -11.79 -24.48 -3.79
CA LYS A 35 -11.93 -25.65 -2.91
C LYS A 35 -10.66 -25.97 -2.12
N LYS A 36 -9.93 -24.92 -1.73
CA LYS A 36 -8.75 -25.00 -0.86
C LYS A 36 -9.12 -24.52 0.54
N SER A 37 -8.33 -24.89 1.54
CA SER A 37 -8.45 -24.33 2.87
C SER A 37 -8.00 -22.87 2.90
N PHE A 38 -8.55 -22.09 3.82
CA PHE A 38 -8.13 -20.70 4.05
C PHE A 38 -6.62 -20.57 4.32
N LYS A 39 -6.04 -21.55 5.02
CA LYS A 39 -4.60 -21.59 5.29
C LYS A 39 -3.77 -21.79 4.03
N GLU A 40 -4.23 -22.64 3.10
CA GLU A 40 -3.56 -22.83 1.81
C GLU A 40 -3.58 -21.56 0.98
N GLU A 41 -4.70 -20.83 0.94
CA GLU A 41 -4.80 -19.53 0.25
C GLU A 41 -3.83 -18.50 0.85
N LEU A 42 -3.72 -18.40 2.18
CA LEU A 42 -2.74 -17.52 2.84
C LEU A 42 -1.28 -17.88 2.48
N VAL A 43 -0.96 -19.18 2.47
CA VAL A 43 0.37 -19.65 2.08
C VAL A 43 0.63 -19.33 0.61
N GLU A 44 -0.36 -19.52 -0.26
CA GLU A 44 -0.30 -19.14 -1.67
C GLU A 44 -0.11 -17.64 -1.85
N MET A 45 -0.72 -16.79 -1.04
CA MET A 45 -0.46 -15.33 -1.08
C MET A 45 0.98 -14.97 -0.70
N GLY A 46 1.71 -15.86 -0.02
CA GLY A 46 3.10 -15.63 0.36
C GLY A 46 3.31 -15.45 1.86
N PHE A 47 2.30 -15.69 2.71
CA PHE A 47 2.41 -15.71 4.18
C PHE A 47 3.08 -17.00 4.69
N SER A 48 4.25 -17.32 4.14
CA SER A 48 5.02 -18.53 4.47
C SER A 48 6.31 -18.24 5.25
N PHE A 49 6.27 -17.25 6.15
CA PHE A 49 7.44 -16.75 6.89
C PHE A 49 8.14 -17.82 7.74
N LEU A 50 7.39 -18.83 8.21
CA LEU A 50 7.91 -19.93 9.01
C LEU A 50 8.91 -20.83 8.23
N ASN A 51 8.96 -20.71 6.90
CA ASN A 51 9.87 -21.48 6.06
C ASN A 51 11.24 -20.81 5.88
N TYR A 52 11.44 -19.60 6.40
CA TYR A 52 12.73 -18.92 6.30
C TYR A 52 13.68 -19.39 7.41
N ASN A 53 14.90 -19.77 7.02
CA ASN A 53 15.98 -19.84 7.99
C ASN A 53 16.32 -18.42 8.49
N ILE A 54 16.93 -18.36 9.68
CA ILE A 54 17.17 -17.08 10.37
C ILE A 54 17.99 -16.10 9.53
N LYS A 55 19.01 -16.59 8.80
CA LYS A 55 19.86 -15.76 7.93
C LYS A 55 19.06 -15.15 6.78
N ARG A 56 18.19 -15.92 6.13
CA ARG A 56 17.34 -15.44 5.03
C ARG A 56 16.29 -14.46 5.54
N GLY A 57 15.69 -14.73 6.70
CA GLY A 57 14.74 -13.82 7.34
C GLY A 57 15.37 -12.47 7.63
N LEU A 58 16.53 -12.45 8.28
CA LEU A 58 17.27 -11.21 8.57
C LEU A 58 17.63 -10.45 7.29
N LEU A 59 18.13 -11.14 6.26
CA LEU A 59 18.46 -10.51 4.97
C LEU A 59 17.26 -9.82 4.33
N LEU A 60 16.10 -10.48 4.32
CA LEU A 60 14.87 -9.92 3.74
C LEU A 60 14.35 -8.72 4.54
N ILE A 61 14.45 -8.77 5.87
CA ILE A 61 14.09 -7.63 6.74
C ILE A 61 15.04 -6.46 6.49
N SER A 62 16.36 -6.69 6.49
CA SER A 62 17.35 -5.64 6.21
C SER A 62 17.15 -5.00 4.84
N GLN A 63 16.87 -5.82 3.82
CA GLN A 63 16.53 -5.32 2.49
C GLN A 63 15.26 -4.48 2.51
N GLY A 64 14.20 -4.94 3.18
CA GLY A 64 12.96 -4.19 3.34
C GLY A 64 13.18 -2.83 4.00
N ILE A 65 14.00 -2.78 5.06
CA ILE A 65 14.36 -1.53 5.74
C ILE A 65 15.08 -0.57 4.78
N LEU A 66 16.13 -1.03 4.10
CA LEU A 66 16.89 -0.19 3.16
C LEU A 66 16.01 0.35 2.04
N ILE A 67 15.11 -0.49 1.52
CA ILE A 67 14.20 -0.10 0.44
C ILE A 67 13.09 0.83 0.93
N GLY A 68 12.56 0.63 2.13
CA GLY A 68 11.58 1.54 2.74
C GLY A 68 12.15 2.95 2.95
N VAL A 69 13.39 3.04 3.47
CA VAL A 69 14.11 4.33 3.58
C VAL A 69 14.34 4.95 2.21
N PHE A 70 14.79 4.15 1.24
CA PHE A 70 14.98 4.64 -0.13
C PHE A 70 13.67 5.16 -0.74
N PHE A 71 12.57 4.43 -0.58
CA PHE A 71 11.23 4.78 -1.02
C PHE A 71 10.72 6.08 -0.39
N TYR A 72 11.02 6.32 0.88
CA TYR A 72 10.71 7.60 1.54
C TYR A 72 11.39 8.77 0.80
N PHE A 73 12.71 8.68 0.58
CA PHE A 73 13.44 9.75 -0.10
C PHE A 73 12.99 9.96 -1.54
N ILE A 74 12.78 8.91 -2.32
CA ILE A 74 12.32 9.06 -3.71
C ILE A 74 10.84 9.43 -3.80
N GLY A 75 10.03 9.12 -2.78
CA GLY A 75 8.60 9.40 -2.75
C GLY A 75 8.30 10.88 -2.92
N GLY A 76 9.04 11.75 -2.22
CA GLY A 76 8.93 13.20 -2.39
C GLY A 76 9.25 13.65 -3.82
N TRP A 77 10.28 13.09 -4.45
CA TRP A 77 10.62 13.40 -5.85
C TRP A 77 9.56 12.91 -6.83
N ILE A 78 9.01 11.72 -6.63
CA ILE A 78 7.91 11.17 -7.45
C ILE A 78 6.67 12.06 -7.31
N PHE A 79 6.35 12.48 -6.08
CA PHE A 79 5.24 13.39 -5.82
C PHE A 79 5.43 14.72 -6.56
N ILE A 80 6.58 15.39 -6.38
CA ILE A 80 6.88 16.65 -7.05
C ILE A 80 6.81 16.48 -8.58
N PHE A 81 7.37 15.40 -9.11
CA PHE A 81 7.33 15.13 -10.54
C PHE A 81 5.89 15.02 -11.06
N PHE A 82 5.05 14.18 -10.47
CA PHE A 82 3.68 14.02 -10.98
C PHE A 82 2.79 15.22 -10.67
N VAL A 83 2.81 15.73 -9.43
CA VAL A 83 1.89 16.78 -8.98
C VAL A 83 2.34 18.15 -9.49
N ASP A 84 3.57 18.56 -9.19
CA ASP A 84 4.07 19.91 -9.47
C ASP A 84 4.62 20.08 -10.88
N VAL A 85 5.27 19.07 -11.45
CA VAL A 85 5.84 19.17 -12.79
C VAL A 85 4.82 18.75 -13.85
N VAL A 86 4.14 17.62 -13.72
CA VAL A 86 3.22 17.15 -14.77
C VAL A 86 1.85 17.82 -14.62
N ILE A 87 1.12 17.56 -13.54
CA ILE A 87 -0.30 17.93 -13.44
C ILE A 87 -0.48 19.43 -13.28
N LYS A 88 0.32 20.12 -12.46
CA LYS A 88 0.23 21.57 -12.30
C LYS A 88 0.50 22.32 -13.60
N ASN A 89 1.42 21.85 -14.45
CA ASN A 89 1.67 22.48 -15.75
C ASN A 89 0.59 22.17 -16.80
N VAL A 90 -0.05 21.00 -16.75
CA VAL A 90 -1.09 20.60 -17.72
C VAL A 90 -2.47 21.14 -17.33
N MET A 91 -2.82 21.09 -16.04
CA MET A 91 -4.16 21.38 -15.52
C MET A 91 -4.27 22.70 -14.75
N GLY A 92 -3.13 23.32 -14.41
CA GLY A 92 -3.06 24.58 -13.68
C GLY A 92 -3.07 24.43 -12.15
N VAL A 93 -2.67 25.51 -11.46
CA VAL A 93 -2.52 25.55 -9.99
C VAL A 93 -3.84 25.30 -9.26
N VAL A 94 -4.93 25.95 -9.71
CA VAL A 94 -6.26 25.83 -9.09
C VAL A 94 -6.76 24.38 -9.12
N PHE A 95 -6.48 23.63 -10.19
CA PHE A 95 -6.86 22.21 -10.28
C PHE A 95 -6.14 21.37 -9.21
N VAL A 96 -4.84 21.58 -9.04
CA VAL A 96 -4.00 20.86 -8.07
C VAL A 96 -4.38 21.23 -6.63
N GLU A 97 -4.62 22.51 -6.34
CA GLU A 97 -5.07 22.94 -5.02
C GLU A 97 -6.41 22.30 -4.65
N ASN A 98 -7.38 22.29 -5.58
CA ASN A 98 -8.66 21.61 -5.38
C ASN A 98 -8.47 20.11 -5.14
N ALA A 99 -7.55 19.47 -5.84
CA ALA A 99 -7.24 18.05 -5.70
C ALA A 99 -6.64 17.72 -4.32
N ILE A 100 -5.67 18.51 -3.85
CA ILE A 100 -5.03 18.35 -2.55
C ILE A 100 -6.05 18.60 -1.42
N ASN A 101 -6.81 19.70 -1.51
CA ASN A 101 -7.81 20.07 -0.52
C ASN A 101 -9.02 19.13 -0.46
N SER A 102 -9.17 18.22 -1.45
CA SER A 102 -10.24 17.22 -1.49
C SER A 102 -9.75 15.80 -1.28
N ALA A 103 -8.45 15.60 -1.04
CA ALA A 103 -7.89 14.30 -0.70
C ALA A 103 -8.39 13.83 0.69
N ILE A 104 -8.44 12.51 0.88
CA ILE A 104 -8.74 11.95 2.19
C ILE A 104 -7.51 12.12 3.07
N SER A 105 -7.62 12.87 4.17
CA SER A 105 -6.51 13.02 5.10
C SER A 105 -6.50 11.86 6.11
N VAL A 106 -5.40 11.12 6.09
CA VAL A 106 -5.13 9.98 6.98
C VAL A 106 -4.02 10.27 7.99
N GLU A 107 -3.47 11.48 7.96
CA GLU A 107 -2.47 11.95 8.91
C GLU A 107 -3.15 12.38 10.23
N PRO A 108 -2.78 11.79 11.38
CA PRO A 108 -3.39 12.14 12.66
C PRO A 108 -3.07 13.59 13.05
N MET A 109 -4.10 14.36 13.39
CA MET A 109 -3.94 15.74 13.85
C MET A 109 -3.65 15.79 15.35
N ASN A 110 -2.45 16.24 15.73
CA ASN A 110 -1.99 16.37 17.12
C ASN A 110 -2.19 15.09 17.98
N PRO A 111 -1.70 13.91 17.54
CA PRO A 111 -1.87 12.68 18.29
C PRO A 111 -1.14 12.73 19.63
N GLN A 112 -1.73 12.12 20.65
CA GLN A 112 -0.99 11.80 21.87
C GLN A 112 0.12 10.78 21.55
N LEU A 113 1.18 10.77 22.35
CA LEU A 113 2.30 9.83 22.15
C LEU A 113 1.82 8.37 22.09
N ILE A 114 0.86 7.99 22.94
CA ILE A 114 0.30 6.64 22.96
C ILE A 114 -0.46 6.30 21.67
N GLU A 115 -1.21 7.26 21.12
CA GLU A 115 -1.96 7.09 19.87
C GLU A 115 -1.00 6.95 18.69
N LEU A 116 0.05 7.78 18.65
CA LEU A 116 1.09 7.70 17.63
C LEU A 116 1.81 6.34 17.67
N VAL A 117 2.18 5.85 18.85
CA VAL A 117 2.79 4.53 19.01
C VAL A 117 1.86 3.41 18.53
N ILE A 118 0.56 3.48 18.86
CA ILE A 118 -0.44 2.52 18.37
C ILE A 118 -0.50 2.54 16.84
N ILE A 119 -0.59 3.72 16.23
CA ILE A 119 -0.66 3.85 14.76
C ILE A 119 0.61 3.27 14.11
N ILE A 120 1.80 3.58 14.62
CA ILE A 120 3.07 3.03 14.12
C ILE A 120 3.10 1.50 14.21
N VAL A 121 2.67 0.93 15.34
CA VAL A 121 2.58 -0.53 15.51
C VAL A 121 1.60 -1.12 14.49
N LEU A 122 0.46 -0.47 14.26
CA LEU A 122 -0.52 -0.92 13.27
C LEU A 122 -0.02 -0.81 11.82
N GLN A 123 0.87 0.14 11.49
CA GLN A 123 1.51 0.19 10.18
C GLN A 123 2.32 -1.09 9.89
N VAL A 124 2.99 -1.64 10.92
CA VAL A 124 3.80 -2.86 10.82
C VAL A 124 2.95 -4.13 10.86
N LEU A 125 1.94 -4.17 11.73
CA LEU A 125 1.16 -5.39 11.98
C LEU A 125 -0.02 -5.55 11.02
N ILE A 126 -0.59 -4.45 10.55
CA ILE A 126 -1.83 -4.46 9.77
C ILE A 126 -1.61 -3.89 8.37
N VAL A 127 -1.25 -2.61 8.23
CA VAL A 127 -1.27 -1.92 6.93
C VAL A 127 -0.34 -2.56 5.92
N GLY A 128 0.97 -2.59 6.20
CA GLY A 128 1.94 -3.23 5.31
C GLY A 128 1.61 -4.70 4.98
N PRO A 129 1.33 -5.56 5.99
CA PRO A 129 0.87 -6.93 5.76
C PRO A 129 -0.38 -7.06 4.89
N CYS A 130 -1.43 -6.30 5.17
CA CYS A 130 -2.73 -6.47 4.54
C CYS A 130 -2.73 -5.93 3.11
N GLU A 131 -2.17 -4.74 2.90
CA GLU A 131 -2.05 -4.15 1.57
C GLU A 131 -1.11 -4.97 0.67
N GLU A 132 0.12 -5.28 1.12
CA GLU A 132 1.05 -6.07 0.31
C GLU A 132 0.51 -7.47 0.05
N GLY A 133 -0.11 -8.09 1.06
CA GLY A 133 -0.79 -9.37 0.92
C GLY A 133 -1.86 -9.30 -0.16
N PHE A 134 -2.75 -8.32 -0.12
CA PHE A 134 -3.83 -8.21 -1.09
C PHE A 134 -3.35 -7.87 -2.50
N PHE A 135 -2.59 -6.78 -2.67
CA PHE A 135 -2.22 -6.32 -4.01
C PHE A 135 -1.18 -7.23 -4.67
N ARG A 136 -0.17 -7.72 -3.92
CA ARG A 136 0.94 -8.50 -4.48
C ARG A 136 0.70 -10.00 -4.29
N GLY A 137 0.34 -10.39 -3.07
CA GLY A 137 0.08 -11.79 -2.74
C GLY A 137 -1.16 -12.35 -3.42
N PHE A 138 -2.25 -11.59 -3.51
CA PHE A 138 -3.51 -12.05 -4.10
C PHE A 138 -3.68 -11.59 -5.55
N ILE A 139 -3.88 -10.30 -5.81
CA ILE A 139 -4.26 -9.78 -7.14
C ILE A 139 -3.16 -10.09 -8.16
N LEU A 140 -1.93 -9.61 -7.92
CA LEU A 140 -0.82 -9.80 -8.85
C LEU A 140 -0.60 -11.29 -9.09
N LYS A 141 -0.50 -12.09 -8.02
CA LYS A 141 -0.21 -13.52 -8.15
C LYS A 141 -1.29 -14.27 -8.92
N LYS A 142 -2.57 -14.11 -8.58
CA LYS A 142 -3.68 -14.81 -9.27
C LYS A 142 -3.80 -14.42 -10.74
N ILE A 143 -3.57 -13.14 -11.09
CA ILE A 143 -3.55 -12.71 -12.50
C ILE A 143 -2.33 -13.29 -13.23
N LYS A 144 -1.16 -13.29 -12.59
CA LYS A 144 0.08 -13.89 -13.14
C LYS A 144 -0.08 -15.38 -13.43
N HIS A 145 -0.88 -16.11 -12.66
CA HIS A 145 -1.16 -17.53 -12.96
C HIS A 145 -1.90 -17.75 -14.29
N LYS A 146 -2.62 -16.73 -14.79
CA LYS A 146 -3.42 -16.81 -16.03
C LYS A 146 -2.84 -15.97 -17.17
N SER A 147 -1.76 -15.24 -16.94
CA SER A 147 -1.20 -14.26 -17.88
C SER A 147 0.31 -14.08 -17.67
N ASN A 148 0.92 -13.03 -18.25
CA ASN A 148 2.31 -12.69 -17.99
C ASN A 148 2.46 -11.72 -16.80
N TYR A 149 3.66 -11.67 -16.24
CA TYR A 149 3.95 -10.85 -15.07
C TYR A 149 3.74 -9.35 -15.30
N ILE A 150 4.05 -8.82 -16.49
CA ILE A 150 3.91 -7.38 -16.78
C ILE A 150 2.43 -7.00 -16.74
N PHE A 151 1.56 -7.78 -17.37
CA PHE A 151 0.11 -7.55 -17.33
C PHE A 151 -0.42 -7.63 -15.90
N ALA A 152 -0.04 -8.65 -15.14
CA ALA A 152 -0.43 -8.78 -13.74
C ALA A 152 0.04 -7.61 -12.87
N LEU A 153 1.26 -7.12 -13.10
CA LEU A 153 1.85 -5.98 -12.42
C LEU A 153 1.07 -4.70 -12.69
N ILE A 154 0.71 -4.44 -13.96
CA ILE A 154 -0.09 -3.27 -14.33
C ILE A 154 -1.45 -3.32 -13.65
N ILE A 155 -2.17 -4.44 -13.73
CA ILE A 155 -3.51 -4.54 -13.11
C ILE A 155 -3.45 -4.38 -11.59
N SER A 156 -2.50 -5.05 -10.93
CA SER A 156 -2.30 -4.90 -9.48
C SER A 156 -2.01 -3.45 -9.09
N SER A 157 -1.18 -2.75 -9.87
CA SER A 157 -0.84 -1.34 -9.62
C SER A 157 -2.02 -0.39 -9.88
N LEU A 158 -2.87 -0.69 -10.86
CA LEU A 158 -4.13 0.03 -11.08
C LEU A 158 -5.08 -0.16 -9.89
N CYS A 159 -5.25 -1.40 -9.40
CA CYS A 159 -6.06 -1.67 -8.22
C CYS A 159 -5.52 -0.94 -6.98
N PHE A 160 -4.20 -0.94 -6.77
CA PHE A 160 -3.53 -0.20 -5.69
C PHE A 160 -3.81 1.30 -5.79
N THR A 161 -3.72 1.85 -7.00
CA THR A 161 -4.01 3.28 -7.25
C THR A 161 -5.45 3.63 -6.93
N ILE A 162 -6.41 2.85 -7.45
CA ILE A 162 -7.85 3.07 -7.22
C ILE A 162 -8.18 2.98 -5.73
N TYR A 163 -7.53 2.08 -4.99
CA TYR A 163 -7.70 1.98 -3.54
C TYR A 163 -7.28 3.27 -2.81
N HIS A 164 -6.21 3.92 -3.25
CA HIS A 164 -5.71 5.17 -2.66
C HIS A 164 -6.44 6.43 -3.14
N VAL A 165 -7.06 6.40 -4.32
CA VAL A 165 -7.93 7.46 -4.84
C VAL A 165 -9.31 6.91 -5.20
N PRO A 166 -10.12 6.49 -4.20
CA PRO A 166 -11.38 5.80 -4.41
C PRO A 166 -12.41 6.67 -5.16
N PRO A 167 -12.83 6.33 -6.40
CA PRO A 167 -13.59 7.23 -7.28
C PRO A 167 -14.94 7.73 -6.76
N ILE A 168 -15.52 7.05 -5.78
CA ILE A 168 -16.80 7.43 -5.16
C ILE A 168 -16.60 8.44 -4.02
N LEU A 169 -15.42 8.44 -3.39
CA LEU A 169 -15.14 9.23 -2.19
C LEU A 169 -14.33 10.50 -2.47
N VAL A 170 -13.58 10.54 -3.58
CA VAL A 170 -12.76 11.70 -3.97
C VAL A 170 -13.12 12.18 -5.38
N PRO A 171 -12.99 13.50 -5.67
CA PRO A 171 -13.29 14.03 -6.99
C PRO A 171 -12.26 13.58 -8.04
N ILE A 172 -12.65 13.66 -9.31
CA ILE A 172 -11.78 13.33 -10.46
C ILE A 172 -10.44 14.09 -10.42
N SER A 173 -10.42 15.31 -9.88
CA SER A 173 -9.20 16.11 -9.74
C SER A 173 -8.18 15.44 -8.82
N THR A 174 -8.62 14.91 -7.67
CA THR A 174 -7.79 14.13 -6.74
C THR A 174 -7.29 12.85 -7.40
N ILE A 175 -8.16 12.13 -8.10
CA ILE A 175 -7.79 10.89 -8.81
C ILE A 175 -6.68 11.18 -9.82
N ILE A 176 -6.88 12.13 -10.73
CA ILE A 176 -5.92 12.47 -11.78
C ILE A 176 -4.59 12.96 -11.18
N THR A 177 -4.66 13.79 -10.13
CA THR A 177 -3.48 14.40 -9.52
C THR A 177 -2.55 13.36 -8.88
N PHE A 178 -3.13 12.39 -8.14
CA PHE A 178 -2.33 11.40 -7.42
C PHE A 178 -2.18 10.06 -8.15
N PHE A 179 -2.82 9.89 -9.32
CA PHE A 179 -2.75 8.64 -10.08
C PHE A 179 -1.31 8.21 -10.34
N GLY A 180 -0.50 9.10 -10.90
CA GLY A 180 0.90 8.78 -11.26
C GLY A 180 1.75 8.40 -10.06
N TYR A 181 1.52 9.06 -8.91
CA TYR A 181 2.21 8.78 -7.65
C TYR A 181 1.90 7.37 -7.14
N TYR A 182 0.62 7.06 -6.90
CA TYR A 182 0.24 5.75 -6.38
C TYR A 182 0.48 4.61 -7.38
N PHE A 183 0.30 4.85 -8.67
CA PHE A 183 0.57 3.85 -9.70
C PHE A 183 2.06 3.49 -9.74
N THR A 184 2.94 4.49 -9.60
CA THR A 184 4.39 4.26 -9.53
C THR A 184 4.77 3.42 -8.32
N PHE A 185 4.23 3.71 -7.13
CA PHE A 185 4.45 2.86 -5.96
C PHE A 185 3.87 1.45 -6.12
N GLY A 186 2.70 1.34 -6.76
CA GLY A 186 2.12 0.09 -7.25
C GLY A 186 3.15 -0.78 -7.97
N LEU A 187 3.80 -0.20 -8.98
CA LEU A 187 4.84 -0.83 -9.79
C LEU A 187 6.10 -1.15 -8.98
N LEU A 188 6.58 -0.21 -8.16
CA LEU A 188 7.81 -0.37 -7.37
C LEU A 188 7.71 -1.53 -6.39
N PHE A 189 6.63 -1.61 -5.62
CA PHE A 189 6.40 -2.74 -4.70
C PHE A 189 6.13 -4.04 -5.47
N GLY A 190 5.43 -4.00 -6.60
CA GLY A 190 5.27 -5.19 -7.44
C GLY A 190 6.61 -5.71 -7.98
N GLY A 191 7.51 -4.82 -8.38
CA GLY A 191 8.89 -5.14 -8.78
C GLY A 191 9.69 -5.72 -7.61
N LEU A 192 9.60 -5.11 -6.42
CA LEU A 192 10.22 -5.61 -5.19
C LEU A 192 9.80 -7.05 -4.88
N TYR A 193 8.51 -7.33 -5.04
CA TYR A 193 7.94 -8.67 -4.84
C TYR A 193 8.54 -9.68 -5.83
N ARG A 194 8.73 -9.28 -7.10
CA ARG A 194 9.29 -10.13 -8.15
C ARG A 194 10.77 -10.43 -7.99
N ILE A 195 11.58 -9.43 -7.63
CA ILE A 195 13.02 -9.64 -7.41
C ILE A 195 13.27 -10.55 -6.20
N ASN A 196 12.34 -10.55 -5.23
CA ASN A 196 12.40 -11.39 -4.04
C ASN A 196 11.68 -12.73 -4.19
N LYS A 197 11.46 -13.18 -5.43
CA LYS A 197 10.84 -14.48 -5.74
C LYS A 197 9.49 -14.66 -5.04
N GLU A 198 8.67 -13.61 -5.06
CA GLU A 198 7.30 -13.62 -4.52
C GLU A 198 7.25 -13.79 -3.00
N SER A 199 8.29 -13.31 -2.30
CA SER A 199 8.29 -13.12 -0.86
C SER A 199 7.63 -11.79 -0.49
N LEU A 200 6.64 -11.82 0.40
CA LEU A 200 6.00 -10.62 0.93
C LEU A 200 6.79 -9.94 2.03
N LEU A 201 7.69 -10.64 2.73
CA LEU A 201 8.40 -10.10 3.89
C LEU A 201 9.14 -8.77 3.61
N PRO A 202 9.99 -8.65 2.58
CA PRO A 202 10.68 -7.38 2.29
C PRO A 202 9.70 -6.29 1.88
N ASN A 203 8.62 -6.64 1.18
CA ASN A 203 7.56 -5.72 0.78
C ASN A 203 6.84 -5.12 1.97
N MET A 204 6.39 -5.96 2.91
CA MET A 204 5.68 -5.54 4.11
C MET A 204 6.55 -4.61 4.94
N VAL A 205 7.82 -4.98 5.17
CA VAL A 205 8.76 -4.15 5.92
C VAL A 205 9.02 -2.82 5.20
N ALA A 206 9.24 -2.84 3.88
CA ALA A 206 9.48 -1.62 3.12
C ALA A 206 8.27 -0.68 3.14
N HIS A 207 7.06 -1.21 2.95
CA HIS A 207 5.83 -0.43 2.95
C HIS A 207 5.54 0.13 4.34
N SER A 208 5.56 -0.69 5.39
CA SER A 208 5.36 -0.23 6.76
C SER A 208 6.35 0.86 7.14
N LEU A 209 7.64 0.68 6.82
CA LEU A 209 8.65 1.67 7.13
C LEU A 209 8.47 2.96 6.32
N PHE A 210 8.13 2.86 5.04
CA PHE A 210 7.80 4.01 4.21
C PHE A 210 6.66 4.85 4.82
N ASN A 211 5.57 4.20 5.22
CA ASN A 211 4.43 4.88 5.85
C ASN A 211 4.80 5.51 7.20
N ILE A 212 5.58 4.80 8.03
CA ILE A 212 6.04 5.31 9.32
C ILE A 212 6.93 6.54 9.13
N LEU A 213 7.81 6.54 8.12
CA LEU A 213 8.68 7.69 7.85
C LEU A 213 7.87 8.91 7.38
N ILE A 214 6.88 8.71 6.50
CA ILE A 214 5.94 9.79 6.11
C ILE A 214 5.19 10.34 7.33
N LEU A 215 4.78 9.47 8.25
CA LEU A 215 4.03 9.88 9.43
C LEU A 215 4.87 10.72 10.41
N ILE A 216 6.18 10.50 10.45
CA ILE A 216 7.08 11.13 11.43
C ILE A 216 7.76 12.39 10.87
N PHE A 217 7.97 12.47 9.55
CA PHE A 217 8.80 13.48 8.89
C PHE A 217 8.13 14.09 7.66
#